data_AF-A0AA39N8R0-F1
#
_entry.id   AF-A0AA39N8R0-F1
#
_cell.length_a   1.000
_cell.length_b   1.000
_cell.length_c   1.000
_cell.angle_alpha   90.00
_cell.angle_beta   90.00
_cell.angle_gamma   90.00
#
_symmetry.space_group_name_H-M   'P 1'
#
loop_
_entity.id
_entity.type
_entity.pdbx_description
1 polymer ?
#
loop_
_entity_poly.entity_id
_entity_poly.type
_entity_poly.pdbx_seq_one_letter_code
_entity_poly.pdbx_strand_id
1 'polypeptide(L)'
;MYAILCPFIKHLHAHTVRMGLQITSPPFSTFCAEVTSIYALKIMIPKPDEAILLQLPNIGCSPWSQCILCTNLREFFSNGKAVHAVTGSHAERGHVKKELNEVHARHSRVAWETVHDNYQLTLRGGVSVFLGRRMLSGPYLQITKPKTMRVHGAWLARSQNGQNLLASIPIEAVQRQIMGGEYDWIRGVIVGTANIGSTTTLPSPLANMTNSGNLETPTGPPAKKATYN
;
A
#
# COMPACT_ATOMS: atom_id res chain seq x y z
N MET A 1 -4.33 -4.50 -6.50
CA MET A 1 -4.38 -5.97 -6.34
C MET A 1 -3.46 -6.47 -5.22
N TYR A 2 -2.22 -5.96 -5.08
CA TYR A 2 -1.24 -6.49 -4.11
C TYR A 2 -1.47 -6.16 -2.63
N ALA A 3 -2.20 -5.09 -2.31
CA ALA A 3 -2.62 -4.80 -0.93
C ALA A 3 -3.60 -5.85 -0.34
N ILE A 4 -4.12 -6.75 -1.19
CA ILE A 4 -5.06 -7.82 -0.81
C ILE A 4 -4.31 -9.10 -0.39
N LEU A 5 -3.01 -9.21 -0.67
CA LEU A 5 -2.24 -10.44 -0.42
C LEU A 5 -1.71 -10.56 1.02
N CYS A 6 -1.41 -9.46 1.71
CA CYS A 6 -1.01 -9.49 3.13
C CYS A 6 -2.02 -10.19 4.04
N PRO A 7 -3.33 -9.88 4.02
CA PRO A 7 -4.30 -10.61 4.85
C PRO A 7 -4.39 -12.09 4.45
N PHE A 8 -4.15 -12.43 3.18
CA PHE A 8 -4.23 -13.82 2.71
C PHE A 8 -3.15 -14.71 3.32
N ILE A 9 -1.87 -14.27 3.39
CA ILE A 9 -0.80 -15.08 4.01
C ILE A 9 -1.10 -15.36 5.49
N LYS A 10 -1.61 -14.37 6.22
CA LYS A 10 -2.00 -14.53 7.62
C LYS A 10 -3.10 -15.61 7.79
N HIS A 11 -4.12 -15.57 6.92
CA HIS A 11 -5.17 -16.59 6.92
C HIS A 11 -4.66 -17.96 6.48
N LEU A 12 -3.74 -18.01 5.52
CA LEU A 12 -3.12 -19.24 5.04
C LEU A 12 -2.36 -19.93 6.17
N HIS A 13 -1.52 -19.20 6.92
CA HIS A 13 -0.79 -19.77 8.05
C HIS A 13 -1.72 -20.35 9.13
N ALA A 14 -2.75 -19.60 9.52
CA ALA A 14 -3.73 -20.09 10.49
C ALA A 14 -4.44 -21.37 9.98
N HIS A 15 -4.72 -21.44 8.69
CA HIS A 15 -5.36 -22.59 8.07
C HIS A 15 -4.43 -23.81 7.99
N THR A 16 -3.16 -23.65 7.61
CA THR A 16 -2.18 -24.74 7.55
C THR A 16 -1.94 -25.35 8.93
N VAL A 17 -1.80 -24.51 9.96
CA VAL A 17 -1.67 -24.96 11.37
C VAL A 17 -2.88 -25.80 11.79
N ARG A 18 -4.10 -25.34 11.46
CA ARG A 18 -5.33 -26.07 11.79
C ARG A 18 -5.41 -27.43 11.10
N MET A 19 -4.84 -27.57 9.90
CA MET A 19 -4.81 -28.83 9.15
C MET A 19 -3.58 -29.69 9.46
N GLY A 20 -2.71 -29.28 10.40
CA GLY A 20 -1.46 -29.98 10.70
C GLY A 20 -0.43 -29.93 9.56
N LEU A 21 -0.57 -28.98 8.63
CA LEU A 21 0.34 -28.78 7.51
C LEU A 21 1.42 -27.76 7.85
N GLN A 22 2.60 -27.94 7.25
CA GLN A 22 3.74 -27.05 7.41
C GLN A 22 3.68 -25.94 6.35
N ILE A 23 3.73 -24.67 6.75
CA ILE A 23 3.81 -23.55 5.80
C ILE A 23 5.13 -23.54 5.00
N THR A 24 6.14 -24.25 5.49
CA THR A 24 7.46 -24.43 4.85
C THR A 24 7.43 -25.49 3.75
N SER A 25 6.41 -26.34 3.69
CA SER A 25 6.27 -27.33 2.61
C SER A 25 5.55 -26.74 1.38
N PRO A 26 5.94 -27.14 0.16
CA PRO A 26 5.16 -26.82 -1.04
C PRO A 26 3.71 -27.33 -0.93
N PRO A 27 2.73 -26.62 -1.50
CA PRO A 27 2.85 -25.40 -2.33
C PRO A 27 2.93 -24.09 -1.53
N PHE A 28 2.80 -24.14 -0.20
CA PHE A 28 2.65 -22.95 0.65
C PHE A 28 3.92 -22.10 0.71
N SER A 29 5.09 -22.74 0.80
CA SER A 29 6.37 -22.04 0.81
C SER A 29 6.63 -21.34 -0.52
N THR A 30 6.40 -22.02 -1.66
CA THR A 30 6.50 -21.41 -2.99
C THR A 30 5.61 -20.18 -3.13
N PHE A 31 4.34 -20.29 -2.73
CA PHE A 31 3.41 -19.17 -2.75
C PHE A 31 3.89 -17.99 -1.88
N CYS A 32 4.32 -18.26 -0.64
CA CYS A 32 4.78 -17.21 0.27
C CYS A 32 6.06 -16.53 -0.25
N ALA A 33 6.98 -17.29 -0.85
CA ALA A 33 8.20 -16.77 -1.45
C ALA A 33 7.90 -15.88 -2.66
N GLU A 34 7.01 -16.32 -3.55
CA GLU A 34 6.62 -15.55 -4.73
C GLU A 34 5.91 -14.25 -4.37
N VAL A 35 4.92 -14.30 -3.47
CA VAL A 35 4.18 -13.10 -3.05
C VAL A 35 5.13 -12.07 -2.44
N THR A 36 6.04 -12.52 -1.57
CA THR A 36 7.03 -11.65 -0.91
C THR A 36 8.03 -11.06 -1.91
N SER A 37 8.48 -11.86 -2.88
CA SER A 37 9.37 -11.41 -3.95
C SER A 37 8.70 -10.40 -4.89
N ILE A 38 7.46 -10.67 -5.31
CA ILE A 38 6.66 -9.75 -6.11
C ILE A 38 6.43 -8.44 -5.35
N TYR A 39 6.20 -8.52 -4.04
CA TYR A 39 6.06 -7.33 -3.20
C TYR A 39 7.34 -6.47 -3.23
N ALA A 40 8.50 -7.08 -3.01
CA ALA A 40 9.79 -6.39 -3.05
C ALA A 40 10.11 -5.82 -4.45
N LEU A 41 9.87 -6.57 -5.53
CA LEU A 41 10.22 -6.16 -6.90
C LEU A 41 9.24 -5.17 -7.53
N LYS A 42 7.93 -5.33 -7.28
CA LYS A 42 6.88 -4.61 -8.02
C LYS A 42 6.16 -3.57 -7.19
N ILE A 43 6.16 -3.71 -5.87
CA ILE A 43 5.39 -2.82 -4.97
C ILE A 43 6.30 -1.86 -4.25
N MET A 44 7.44 -2.31 -3.76
CA MET A 44 8.41 -1.40 -3.18
C MET A 44 8.92 -0.42 -4.25
N ILE A 45 9.28 0.78 -3.77
CA ILE A 45 9.95 1.81 -4.55
C ILE A 45 11.28 2.10 -3.89
N PRO A 46 12.25 2.69 -4.62
CA PRO A 46 13.51 3.10 -4.03
C PRO A 46 13.28 3.95 -2.79
N LYS A 47 14.07 3.72 -1.74
CA LYS A 47 14.01 4.52 -0.52
C LYS A 47 14.34 5.98 -0.89
N PRO A 48 13.44 6.94 -0.61
CA PRO A 48 13.73 8.35 -0.85
C PRO A 48 14.68 8.92 0.20
N ASP A 49 15.39 10.00 -0.14
CA ASP A 49 16.34 10.65 0.76
C ASP A 49 15.68 11.12 2.07
N GLU A 50 16.32 10.80 3.20
CA GLU A 50 15.80 11.02 4.56
C GLU A 50 15.69 12.50 4.96
N ALA A 51 16.34 13.41 4.23
CA ALA A 51 16.34 14.84 4.52
C ALA A 51 14.92 15.47 4.54
N ILE A 52 13.94 14.83 3.89
CA ILE A 52 12.56 15.33 3.81
C ILE A 52 11.77 15.01 5.10
N LEU A 53 12.17 14.00 5.87
CA LEU A 53 11.44 13.51 7.06
C LEU A 53 11.64 14.37 8.31
N LEU A 54 12.77 15.06 8.42
CA LEU A 54 13.25 15.61 9.69
C LEU A 54 12.44 16.82 10.23
N GLN A 55 11.45 17.34 9.50
CA GLN A 55 10.76 18.58 9.89
C GLN A 55 9.24 18.46 10.15
N LEU A 56 8.60 17.36 9.74
CA LEU A 56 7.13 17.20 9.78
C LEU A 56 6.55 16.49 11.02
N PRO A 57 7.29 15.65 11.79
CA PRO A 57 6.75 15.05 13.03
C PRO A 57 6.32 16.08 14.08
N ASN A 58 6.86 17.29 13.99
CA ASN A 58 6.57 18.41 14.89
C ASN A 58 5.34 19.23 14.46
N ILE A 59 4.61 18.81 13.42
CA ILE A 59 3.36 19.47 13.05
C ILE A 59 2.29 19.16 14.09
N GLY A 60 1.77 20.23 14.69
CA GLY A 60 0.59 20.22 15.52
C GLY A 60 0.83 20.81 16.90
N CYS A 61 -0.26 21.02 17.62
CA CYS A 61 -0.14 21.46 19.01
C CYS A 61 0.64 20.43 19.84
N SER A 62 1.13 20.90 20.99
CA SER A 62 2.05 20.18 21.88
C SER A 62 1.72 18.68 22.00
N PRO A 63 2.73 17.79 22.17
CA PRO A 63 2.53 16.33 22.16
C PRO A 63 1.48 15.81 23.16
N TRP A 64 1.19 16.62 24.19
CA TRP A 64 0.21 16.35 25.25
C TRP A 64 -1.22 16.76 24.89
N SER A 65 -1.43 17.41 23.75
CA SER A 65 -2.74 17.82 23.25
C SER A 65 -3.33 16.74 22.33
N GLN A 66 -4.54 16.27 22.67
CA GLN A 66 -5.33 15.38 21.80
C GLN A 66 -6.05 16.17 20.70
N CYS A 67 -5.32 17.03 19.97
CA CYS A 67 -5.91 17.78 18.88
C CYS A 67 -6.13 16.86 17.66
N ILE A 68 -7.40 16.52 17.40
CA ILE A 68 -7.80 15.65 16.28
C ILE A 68 -7.35 16.23 14.94
N LEU A 69 -7.44 17.55 14.75
CA LEU A 69 -7.01 18.22 13.51
C LEU A 69 -5.52 18.02 13.25
N CYS A 70 -4.69 18.16 14.29
CA CYS A 70 -3.25 17.94 14.21
C CYS A 70 -2.90 16.47 13.98
N THR A 71 -3.63 15.55 14.61
CA THR A 71 -3.47 14.11 14.36
C THR A 71 -3.79 13.75 12.91
N ASN A 72 -4.91 14.25 12.37
CA ASN A 72 -5.27 14.05 10.96
C ASN A 72 -4.23 14.65 10.01
N LEU A 73 -3.67 15.80 10.39
CA LEU A 73 -2.63 16.48 9.61
C LEU A 73 -1.32 15.70 9.61
N ARG A 74 -0.88 15.16 10.77
CA ARG A 74 0.28 14.25 10.86
C ARG A 74 0.07 13.00 10.03
N GLU A 75 -1.10 12.37 10.13
CA GLU A 75 -1.44 11.21 9.29
C GLU A 75 -1.42 11.56 7.80
N PHE A 76 -1.92 12.75 7.44
CA PHE A 76 -1.82 13.26 6.08
C PHE A 76 -0.38 13.36 5.61
N PHE A 77 0.53 13.93 6.40
CA PHE A 77 1.94 14.07 6.00
C PHE A 77 2.68 12.74 5.92
N SER A 78 2.32 11.77 6.76
CA SER A 78 2.92 10.42 6.75
C SER A 78 2.43 9.53 5.60
N ASN A 79 1.34 9.89 4.91
CA ASN A 79 0.78 9.07 3.83
C ASN A 79 1.20 9.54 2.43
N GLY A 80 0.87 8.76 1.40
CA GLY A 80 1.15 9.08 0.00
C GLY A 80 0.13 10.00 -0.71
N LYS A 81 -0.93 10.47 -0.02
CA LYS A 81 -2.00 11.29 -0.64
C LYS A 81 -1.45 12.63 -1.10
N ALA A 82 -1.94 13.16 -2.21
CA ALA A 82 -1.45 14.44 -2.74
C ALA A 82 -2.07 15.65 -2.05
N VAL A 83 -3.37 15.54 -1.73
CA VAL A 83 -4.22 16.64 -1.29
C VAL A 83 -4.99 16.24 -0.04
N HIS A 84 -5.17 17.18 0.87
CA HIS A 84 -6.07 17.08 2.02
C HIS A 84 -6.96 18.32 2.08
N ALA A 85 -8.25 18.12 2.32
CA ALA A 85 -9.21 19.20 2.48
C ALA A 85 -9.69 19.24 3.93
N VAL A 86 -9.60 20.41 4.55
CA VAL A 86 -10.14 20.68 5.89
C VAL A 86 -11.43 21.46 5.75
N THR A 87 -12.54 20.80 6.04
CA THR A 87 -13.91 21.32 5.85
C THR A 87 -14.58 21.76 7.15
N GLY A 88 -13.81 21.86 8.24
CA GLY A 88 -14.29 22.35 9.54
C GLY A 88 -14.65 23.84 9.51
N SER A 89 -15.10 24.36 10.65
CA SER A 89 -15.38 25.77 10.93
C SER A 89 -14.20 26.70 10.63
N HIS A 90 -14.47 28.02 10.59
CA HIS A 90 -13.42 29.02 10.39
C HIS A 90 -12.29 28.91 11.43
N ALA A 91 -12.63 28.62 12.70
CA ALA A 91 -11.65 28.44 13.77
C ALA A 91 -10.75 27.21 13.53
N GLU A 92 -11.34 26.08 13.11
CA GLU A 92 -10.58 24.85 12.82
C GLU A 92 -9.65 25.03 11.61
N ARG A 93 -10.13 25.68 10.54
CA ARG A 93 -9.28 26.02 9.39
C ARG A 93 -8.18 27.02 9.76
N GLY A 94 -8.49 27.99 10.62
CA GLY A 94 -7.53 28.96 11.14
C GLY A 94 -6.43 28.30 11.97
N HIS A 95 -6.79 27.34 12.82
CA HIS A 95 -5.84 26.54 13.59
C HIS A 95 -4.88 25.76 12.67
N VAL A 96 -5.40 24.99 11.71
CA VAL A 96 -4.56 24.24 10.77
C VAL A 96 -3.64 25.16 9.95
N LYS A 97 -4.17 26.31 9.49
CA LYS A 97 -3.37 27.31 8.77
C LYS A 97 -2.24 27.87 9.64
N LYS A 98 -2.48 28.10 10.93
CA LYS A 98 -1.46 28.55 11.88
C LYS A 98 -0.34 27.51 12.02
N GLU A 99 -0.68 26.25 12.26
CA GLU A 99 0.31 25.16 12.38
C GLU A 99 1.16 24.99 11.11
N LEU A 100 0.55 25.09 9.92
CA LEU A 100 1.27 25.03 8.64
C LEU A 100 2.24 26.21 8.45
N ASN A 101 1.88 27.40 8.93
CA ASN A 101 2.76 28.56 8.90
C ASN A 101 3.92 28.41 9.89
N GLU A 102 3.65 27.92 11.11
CA GLU A 102 4.65 27.78 12.18
C GLU A 102 5.73 26.75 11.84
N VAL A 103 5.33 25.60 11.27
CA VAL A 103 6.25 24.51 10.94
C VAL A 103 7.01 24.78 9.63
N HIS A 104 6.94 26.01 9.12
CA HIS A 104 7.58 26.43 7.87
C HIS A 104 7.40 25.38 6.76
N ALA A 105 6.16 24.99 6.53
CA ALA A 105 5.76 24.16 5.41
C ALA A 105 6.23 24.75 4.04
N ARG A 106 6.63 26.04 4.01
CA ARG A 106 7.38 26.71 2.94
C ARG A 106 8.75 26.10 2.63
N HIS A 107 9.57 25.74 3.63
CA HIS A 107 10.86 25.07 3.41
C HIS A 107 10.65 23.69 2.76
N SER A 108 9.51 23.06 3.06
CA SER A 108 9.09 21.78 2.51
C SER A 108 8.26 21.88 1.24
N ARG A 109 8.10 23.08 0.63
CA ARG A 109 7.32 23.33 -0.60
C ARG A 109 5.87 22.82 -0.56
N VAL A 110 5.28 22.75 0.63
CA VAL A 110 3.86 22.42 0.80
C VAL A 110 3.05 23.70 0.52
N ALA A 111 2.01 23.57 -0.31
CA ALA A 111 1.13 24.67 -0.64
C ALA A 111 -0.22 24.51 0.07
N TRP A 112 -0.85 25.61 0.46
CA TRP A 112 -2.23 25.58 0.93
C TRP A 112 -2.98 26.83 0.53
N GLU A 113 -4.27 26.67 0.24
CA GLU A 113 -5.16 27.75 -0.16
C GLU A 113 -6.56 27.53 0.40
N THR A 114 -7.27 28.63 0.65
CA THR A 114 -8.69 28.56 1.01
C THR A 114 -9.50 28.54 -0.28
N VAL A 115 -10.09 27.39 -0.59
CA VAL A 115 -10.96 27.24 -1.76
C VAL A 115 -12.38 27.60 -1.35
N HIS A 116 -13.01 28.42 -2.17
CA HIS A 116 -14.42 28.75 -2.07
C HIS A 116 -15.12 28.01 -3.20
N ASP A 117 -15.94 27.01 -2.85
CA ASP A 117 -16.77 26.32 -3.85
C ASP A 117 -17.84 27.30 -4.36
N ASN A 118 -17.50 28.02 -5.43
CA ASN A 118 -18.46 28.80 -6.18
C ASN A 118 -19.19 27.87 -7.16
N TYR A 119 -20.04 26.98 -6.65
CA TYR A 119 -20.95 26.23 -7.52
C TYR A 119 -22.15 27.11 -7.89
N GLN A 120 -21.93 28.10 -8.76
CA GLN A 120 -23.03 28.75 -9.48
C GLN A 120 -23.39 27.86 -10.69
N LEU A 121 -24.38 26.98 -10.53
CA LEU A 121 -25.04 26.39 -11.69
C LEU A 121 -25.85 27.47 -12.38
N THR A 122 -25.28 28.11 -13.41
CA THR A 122 -26.07 28.94 -14.32
C THR A 122 -26.87 28.01 -15.23
N LEU A 123 -28.10 27.67 -14.83
CA LEU A 123 -29.06 27.09 -15.77
C LEU A 123 -29.45 28.19 -16.77
N ARG A 124 -29.26 27.88 -18.07
CA ARG A 124 -29.67 28.72 -19.20
C ARG A 124 -31.20 28.88 -19.15
N GLY A 125 -31.69 29.92 -18.45
CA GLY A 125 -33.11 30.12 -18.18
C GLY A 125 -33.46 30.73 -16.81
N GLY A 126 -32.49 30.99 -15.93
CA GLY A 126 -32.71 31.88 -14.76
C GLY A 126 -33.43 31.26 -13.56
N VAL A 127 -33.47 29.93 -13.43
CA VAL A 127 -34.01 29.25 -12.23
C VAL A 127 -32.91 28.43 -11.58
N SER A 128 -32.51 28.80 -10.37
CA SER A 128 -31.58 28.01 -9.55
C SER A 128 -32.28 26.80 -8.96
N VAL A 129 -31.88 25.59 -9.36
CA VAL A 129 -32.34 24.34 -8.76
C VAL A 129 -31.27 23.83 -7.81
N PHE A 130 -31.55 23.83 -6.50
CA PHE A 130 -30.74 23.17 -5.50
C PHE A 130 -30.91 21.65 -5.63
N LEU A 131 -30.03 20.98 -6.38
CA LEU A 131 -29.96 19.52 -6.38
C LEU A 131 -29.27 19.05 -5.10
N GLY A 132 -30.05 18.47 -4.20
CA GLY A 132 -29.61 17.91 -2.92
C GLY A 132 -28.65 16.72 -3.05
N ARG A 133 -27.39 16.99 -3.37
CA ARG A 133 -26.27 16.21 -2.83
C ARG A 133 -25.55 17.08 -1.82
N ARG A 134 -25.38 16.55 -0.62
CA ARG A 134 -24.69 17.17 0.52
C ARG A 134 -23.18 17.32 0.21
N MET A 135 -22.84 18.17 -0.76
CA MET A 135 -21.48 18.66 -1.00
C MET A 135 -21.34 19.99 -0.27
N LEU A 136 -20.71 19.91 0.89
CA LEU A 136 -19.96 20.94 1.61
C LEU A 136 -20.05 22.37 1.01
N SER A 137 -21.19 23.04 1.21
CA SER A 137 -21.42 24.42 0.78
C SER A 137 -20.75 25.41 1.72
N GLY A 138 -19.41 25.43 1.76
CA GLY A 138 -18.65 26.38 2.55
C GLY A 138 -17.16 26.36 2.20
N PRO A 139 -16.42 27.45 2.43
CA PRO A 139 -15.00 27.50 2.13
C PRO A 139 -14.24 26.43 2.90
N TYR A 140 -13.31 25.75 2.23
CA TYR A 140 -12.45 24.73 2.83
C TYR A 140 -10.98 25.08 2.62
N LEU A 141 -10.10 24.55 3.48
CA LEU A 141 -8.65 24.72 3.34
C LEU A 141 -8.09 23.50 2.60
N GLN A 142 -7.53 23.73 1.41
CA GLN A 142 -6.86 22.70 0.63
C GLN A 142 -5.36 22.73 0.88
N ILE A 143 -4.77 21.59 1.22
CA ILE A 143 -3.34 21.42 1.47
C ILE A 143 -2.79 20.46 0.42
N THR A 144 -1.72 20.85 -0.25
CA THR A 144 -1.10 20.12 -1.37
C THR A 144 0.37 19.83 -1.07
N LYS A 145 0.76 18.55 -1.12
CA LYS A 145 2.14 18.10 -0.92
C LYS A 145 2.92 18.06 -2.23
N PRO A 146 4.22 18.43 -2.21
CA PRO A 146 5.08 18.24 -3.36
C PRO A 146 5.28 16.74 -3.66
N LYS A 147 5.65 16.43 -4.90
CA LYS A 147 5.86 15.05 -5.37
C LYS A 147 6.85 14.28 -4.49
N THR A 148 7.92 14.93 -4.05
CA THR A 148 8.97 14.33 -3.20
C THR A 148 8.41 13.79 -1.87
N MET A 149 7.55 14.56 -1.19
CA MET A 149 6.88 14.13 0.03
C MET A 149 5.86 13.01 -0.19
N ARG A 150 5.18 13.02 -1.35
CA ARG A 150 4.24 11.94 -1.73
C ARG A 150 4.97 10.61 -1.92
N VAL A 151 6.14 10.64 -2.57
CA VAL A 151 7.00 9.46 -2.75
C VAL A 151 7.46 8.93 -1.39
N HIS A 152 7.86 9.82 -0.48
CA HIS A 152 8.22 9.46 0.87
C HIS A 152 7.09 8.75 1.64
N GLY A 153 5.92 9.39 1.76
CA GLY A 153 4.79 8.78 2.48
C GLY A 153 4.29 7.49 1.82
N ALA A 154 4.38 7.39 0.48
CA ALA A 154 4.08 6.15 -0.23
C ALA A 154 5.10 5.04 0.09
N TRP A 155 6.40 5.37 0.15
CA TRP A 155 7.44 4.42 0.54
C TRP A 155 7.23 3.92 1.96
N LEU A 156 7.00 4.82 2.92
CA LEU A 156 6.78 4.46 4.33
C LEU A 156 5.56 3.53 4.50
N ALA A 157 4.45 3.86 3.86
CA ALA A 157 3.25 3.02 3.89
C ALA A 157 3.51 1.63 3.27
N ARG A 158 4.28 1.55 2.19
CA ARG A 158 4.66 0.28 1.53
C ARG A 158 5.66 -0.52 2.38
N SER A 159 6.62 0.15 3.02
CA SER A 159 7.55 -0.49 3.96
C SER A 159 6.79 -1.12 5.12
N GLN A 160 5.88 -0.37 5.76
CA GLN A 160 5.07 -0.89 6.86
C GLN A 160 4.22 -2.09 6.42
N ASN A 161 3.59 -2.01 5.25
CA ASN A 161 2.82 -3.13 4.70
C ASN A 161 3.70 -4.35 4.37
N GLY A 162 4.93 -4.14 3.90
CA GLY A 162 5.90 -5.21 3.66
C GLY A 162 6.39 -5.85 4.96
N GLN A 163 6.59 -5.06 6.01
CA GLN A 163 6.89 -5.59 7.35
C GLN A 163 5.72 -6.40 7.90
N ASN A 164 4.48 -5.94 7.72
CA ASN A 164 3.28 -6.69 8.08
C ASN A 164 3.14 -8.00 7.26
N LEU A 165 3.56 -8.00 5.99
CA LEU A 165 3.61 -9.19 5.14
C LEU A 165 4.62 -10.20 5.71
N LEU A 166 5.84 -9.77 6.01
CA LEU A 166 6.87 -10.61 6.62
C LEU A 166 6.40 -11.17 7.97
N ALA A 167 5.79 -10.34 8.81
CA ALA A 167 5.23 -10.75 10.10
C ALA A 167 4.00 -11.69 9.99
N SER A 168 3.41 -11.81 8.80
CA SER A 168 2.34 -12.79 8.54
C SER A 168 2.89 -14.19 8.29
N ILE A 169 4.16 -14.28 7.89
CA ILE A 169 4.97 -15.50 7.96
C ILE A 169 5.51 -15.57 9.40
N PRO A 170 5.68 -16.76 10.01
CA PRO A 170 6.14 -16.90 11.40
C PRO A 170 7.52 -16.28 11.70
N ILE A 171 8.20 -16.85 12.69
CA ILE A 171 9.56 -16.46 13.08
C ILE A 171 10.52 -16.33 11.88
N GLU A 172 11.54 -15.49 12.04
CA GLU A 172 12.56 -15.22 11.01
C GLU A 172 13.19 -16.50 10.43
N ALA A 173 13.40 -17.54 11.24
CA ALA A 173 13.90 -18.82 10.76
C ALA A 173 13.02 -19.45 9.67
N VAL A 174 11.70 -19.37 9.82
CA VAL A 174 10.73 -19.87 8.82
C VAL A 174 10.73 -18.98 7.58
N GLN A 175 10.86 -17.66 7.76
CA GLN A 175 10.98 -16.73 6.65
C GLN A 175 12.23 -17.02 5.79
N ARG A 176 13.38 -17.25 6.44
CA ARG A 176 14.63 -17.66 5.79
C ARG A 176 14.49 -19.01 5.07
N GLN A 177 13.82 -19.97 5.68
CA GLN A 177 13.56 -21.27 5.05
C GLN A 177 12.67 -21.14 3.80
N ILE A 178 11.64 -20.30 3.86
CA ILE A 178 10.70 -20.09 2.75
C ILE A 178 11.34 -19.30 1.59
N MET A 179 12.05 -18.22 1.89
CA MET A 179 12.63 -17.32 0.88
C MET A 179 14.03 -17.74 0.42
N GLY A 180 14.70 -18.62 1.17
CA GLY A 180 16.06 -19.06 0.87
C GLY A 180 17.05 -17.90 0.81
N GLY A 181 17.93 -17.94 -0.20
CA GLY A 181 18.99 -16.93 -0.39
C GLY A 181 18.47 -15.51 -0.65
N GLU A 182 17.21 -15.35 -1.05
CA GLU A 182 16.62 -14.04 -1.33
C GLU A 182 16.14 -13.32 -0.07
N TYR A 183 16.09 -13.99 1.08
CA TYR A 183 15.55 -13.42 2.32
C TYR A 183 16.15 -12.06 2.68
N ASP A 184 17.49 -11.99 2.74
CA ASP A 184 18.18 -10.78 3.17
C ASP A 184 17.99 -9.63 2.17
N TRP A 185 17.89 -9.93 0.87
CA TRP A 185 17.58 -8.93 -0.15
C TRP A 185 16.14 -8.42 -0.02
N ILE A 186 15.15 -9.32 0.08
CA ILE A 186 13.73 -8.92 0.20
C ILE A 186 13.51 -8.12 1.49
N ARG A 187 14.00 -8.62 2.63
CA ARG A 187 13.92 -7.90 3.90
C ARG A 187 14.61 -6.54 3.77
N GLY A 188 15.80 -6.50 3.17
CA GLY A 188 16.56 -5.29 2.94
C GLY A 188 15.83 -4.25 2.10
N VAL A 189 15.15 -4.68 1.02
CA VAL A 189 14.33 -3.80 0.18
C VAL A 189 13.15 -3.24 0.97
N ILE A 190 12.48 -4.07 1.78
CA ILE A 190 11.32 -3.67 2.60
C ILE A 190 11.72 -2.64 3.67
N VAL A 191 12.84 -2.82 4.35
CA VAL A 191 13.32 -1.87 5.38
C VAL A 191 14.15 -0.72 4.80
N GLY A 192 14.51 -0.80 3.52
CA GLY A 192 15.27 0.22 2.80
C GLY A 192 16.77 0.21 3.05
N THR A 193 17.35 -0.94 3.40
CA THR A 193 18.81 -1.17 3.47
C THR A 193 19.38 -1.78 2.18
N ALA A 194 18.52 -2.26 1.26
CA ALA A 194 18.92 -2.78 -0.04
C ALA A 194 18.24 -2.04 -1.20
N ASN A 195 18.92 -1.99 -2.35
CA ASN A 195 18.41 -1.38 -3.56
C ASN A 195 17.60 -2.38 -4.39
N ILE A 196 16.48 -1.92 -4.95
CA ILE A 196 15.59 -2.72 -5.80
C ILE A 196 16.27 -3.11 -7.14
N GLY A 197 17.36 -2.41 -7.52
CA GLY A 197 18.10 -2.63 -8.77
C GLY A 197 19.35 -3.51 -8.67
N SER A 198 19.65 -4.09 -7.50
CA SER A 198 20.82 -4.94 -7.29
C SER A 198 20.41 -6.40 -7.16
N THR A 199 19.85 -6.99 -8.21
CA THR A 199 19.78 -8.44 -8.31
C THR A 199 20.62 -8.88 -9.50
N THR A 200 21.79 -9.43 -9.14
CA THR A 200 22.30 -10.67 -9.71
C THR A 200 21.15 -11.50 -10.28
N THR A 201 21.28 -11.87 -11.54
CA THR A 201 20.43 -12.71 -12.36
C THR A 201 19.53 -13.64 -11.54
N LEU A 202 18.26 -13.26 -11.33
CA LEU A 202 17.24 -14.17 -10.85
C LEU A 202 17.14 -15.33 -11.86
N PRO A 203 17.29 -16.61 -11.45
CA PRO A 203 16.70 -17.69 -12.22
C PRO A 203 15.20 -17.47 -12.16
N SER A 204 14.60 -17.01 -13.26
CA SER A 204 13.14 -16.96 -13.41
C SER A 204 12.57 -18.36 -13.17
N PRO A 205 11.70 -18.58 -12.16
CA PRO A 205 10.89 -19.80 -12.11
C PRO A 205 9.88 -19.83 -13.27
N LEU A 206 9.62 -18.67 -13.90
CA LEU A 206 8.63 -18.52 -14.96
C LEU A 206 9.05 -19.13 -16.31
N ALA A 207 10.32 -19.49 -16.50
CA ALA A 207 10.81 -20.00 -17.78
C ALA A 207 10.50 -21.50 -18.03
N ASN A 208 10.08 -22.25 -17.01
CA ASN A 208 9.93 -23.71 -17.12
C ASN A 208 8.49 -24.21 -17.29
N MET A 209 7.51 -23.34 -17.57
CA MET A 209 6.11 -23.76 -17.85
C MET A 209 5.76 -23.88 -19.33
N THR A 210 6.75 -23.95 -20.24
CA THR A 210 6.52 -24.34 -21.64
C THR A 210 7.32 -25.59 -21.97
N ASN A 211 6.81 -26.75 -21.57
CA ASN A 211 7.11 -27.98 -22.29
C ASN A 211 5.87 -28.87 -22.37
N SER A 212 5.55 -29.20 -23.62
CA SER A 212 4.51 -30.06 -24.15
C SER A 212 4.11 -31.23 -23.26
N GLY A 213 2.83 -31.28 -22.92
CA GLY A 213 2.18 -32.55 -22.61
C GLY A 213 2.03 -33.36 -23.90
N ASN A 214 2.97 -34.26 -24.18
CA ASN A 214 2.69 -35.41 -25.01
C ASN A 214 1.77 -36.33 -24.20
N LEU A 215 0.50 -36.37 -24.61
CA LEU A 215 -0.52 -37.22 -24.04
C LEU A 215 -0.34 -38.64 -24.60
N GLU A 216 0.50 -39.44 -23.97
CA GLU A 216 0.51 -40.89 -24.21
C GLU A 216 -0.78 -41.50 -23.65
N THR A 217 -1.52 -42.15 -24.54
CA THR A 217 -2.82 -42.76 -24.29
C THR A 217 -2.62 -44.17 -23.72
N PRO A 218 -3.16 -44.53 -22.54
CA PRO A 218 -3.15 -45.92 -22.09
C PRO A 218 -4.21 -46.72 -22.84
N THR A 219 -3.78 -47.70 -23.63
CA THR A 219 -4.62 -48.74 -24.25
C THR A 219 -5.26 -49.63 -23.18
N GLY A 220 -6.60 -49.65 -23.13
CA GLY A 220 -7.42 -50.60 -22.38
C GLY A 220 -8.57 -51.14 -23.26
N PRO A 221 -9.01 -52.40 -23.06
CA PRO A 221 -9.67 -53.22 -24.09
C PRO A 221 -11.14 -52.87 -24.38
N PRO A 222 -11.68 -53.23 -25.56
CA PRO A 222 -12.99 -52.77 -26.02
C PRO A 222 -14.15 -53.48 -25.29
N ALA A 223 -15.13 -52.67 -24.86
CA ALA A 223 -16.39 -53.13 -24.28
C ALA A 223 -17.28 -53.81 -25.33
N LYS A 224 -17.79 -55.00 -25.00
CA LYS A 224 -18.77 -55.76 -25.79
C LYS A 224 -20.14 -55.08 -25.73
N LYS A 225 -20.76 -54.82 -26.88
CA LYS A 225 -22.16 -54.36 -26.99
C LYS A 225 -23.10 -55.52 -26.66
N ALA A 226 -24.00 -55.32 -25.70
CA ALA A 226 -25.16 -56.19 -25.48
C ALA A 226 -26.36 -55.62 -26.24
N THR A 227 -26.92 -56.43 -27.13
CA THR A 227 -28.18 -56.21 -27.83
C THR A 227 -29.32 -56.65 -26.91
N TYR A 228 -30.37 -55.85 -26.78
CA TYR A 228 -31.63 -56.28 -26.14
C TYR A 228 -32.64 -56.63 -27.23
N ASN A 229 -33.31 -57.78 -27.05
CA ASN A 229 -34.53 -58.16 -27.76
C ASN A 229 -35.72 -57.35 -27.24
#